data_AF-A0A4Q4CN45-F1
#
_entry.id   AF-A0A4Q4CN45-F1
#
_cell.length_a   1.000
_cell.length_b   1.000
_cell.length_c   1.000
_cell.angle_alpha   90.00
_cell.angle_beta   90.00
_cell.angle_gamma   90.00
#
_symmetry.space_group_name_H-M   'P 1'
#
loop_
_entity.id
_entity.type
_entity.pdbx_description
1 polymer ?
#
loop_
_entity_poly.entity_id
_entity_poly.type
_entity_poly.pdbx_seq_one_letter_code
_entity_poly.pdbx_strand_id
1 'polypeptide(L)'
;LARSLEQLGTAVYVGVRATRLTPSGLRLDNGYELDADLVVLTAGSRPRIRLASAAGLVTARGIVVDDTLATSDPHVFAIGDCAEHSGRTLGLVPPAWEQARILGDRFAGSPVTYTGHRTVARLRATDLDVAVLGEPETAQGEVVQVSNPVTGTHKKLVVDGGVIVAATLVGDLSRVGLITQAFDQRTVLAAGEPGELLMTPRPSAPPELPDDAEVCACAGVSVGRVRACSSLEELRETTRATTGCGGCLSTCTNLLSQLVKG
;
A
#
# COMPACT_ATOMS: atom_id res chain seq x y z
N LEU A 1 -14.47 -9.16 3.18
CA LEU A 1 -14.71 -8.00 2.30
C LEU A 1 -16.18 -7.89 1.92
N ALA A 2 -16.76 -8.75 1.07
CA ALA A 2 -18.17 -8.65 0.67
C ALA A 2 -19.14 -8.50 1.85
N ARG A 3 -19.07 -9.42 2.84
CA ARG A 3 -19.86 -9.33 4.08
C ARG A 3 -19.71 -8.00 4.83
N SER A 4 -18.48 -7.48 4.92
CA SER A 4 -18.20 -6.22 5.61
C SER A 4 -18.84 -5.04 4.88
N LEU A 5 -18.84 -5.06 3.54
CA LEU A 5 -19.52 -4.06 2.72
C LEU A 5 -21.05 -4.15 2.85
N GLU A 6 -21.59 -5.37 2.90
CA GLU A 6 -23.02 -5.61 3.12
C GLU A 6 -23.50 -5.07 4.49
N GLN A 7 -22.69 -5.22 5.54
CA GLN A 7 -22.96 -4.64 6.87
C GLN A 7 -23.02 -3.11 6.86
N LEU A 8 -22.35 -2.47 5.88
CA LEU A 8 -22.38 -1.02 5.66
C LEU A 8 -23.55 -0.60 4.75
N GLY A 9 -24.47 -1.52 4.43
CA GLY A 9 -25.59 -1.27 3.53
C GLY A 9 -25.22 -1.25 2.05
N THR A 10 -24.03 -1.73 1.68
CA THR A 10 -23.60 -1.83 0.27
C THR A 10 -23.93 -3.21 -0.29
N ALA A 11 -24.80 -3.26 -1.30
CA ALA A 11 -25.05 -4.49 -2.05
C ALA A 11 -23.81 -4.86 -2.89
N VAL A 12 -23.35 -6.11 -2.78
CA VAL A 12 -22.16 -6.60 -3.49
C VAL A 12 -22.56 -7.68 -4.49
N TYR A 13 -22.22 -7.45 -5.76
CA TYR A 13 -22.43 -8.42 -6.84
C TYR A 13 -21.07 -8.97 -7.28
N VAL A 14 -20.80 -10.24 -6.99
CA VAL A 14 -19.57 -10.95 -7.39
C VAL A 14 -19.82 -11.92 -8.53
N GLY A 15 -18.79 -12.26 -9.29
CA GLY A 15 -18.89 -13.23 -10.40
C GLY A 15 -19.72 -12.74 -11.58
N VAL A 16 -20.02 -11.44 -11.65
CA VAL A 16 -20.76 -10.79 -12.73
C VAL A 16 -19.89 -9.71 -13.38
N ARG A 17 -20.17 -9.41 -14.65
CA ARG A 17 -19.49 -8.34 -15.39
C ARG A 17 -20.48 -7.26 -15.79
N ALA A 18 -20.11 -6.01 -15.52
CA ALA A 18 -20.76 -4.87 -16.15
C ALA A 18 -20.47 -4.88 -17.66
N THR A 19 -21.52 -4.85 -18.49
CA THR A 19 -21.39 -4.96 -19.96
C THR A 19 -21.76 -3.68 -20.69
N ARG A 20 -22.71 -2.90 -20.17
CA ARG A 20 -23.21 -1.69 -20.84
C ARG A 20 -23.81 -0.70 -19.85
N LEU A 21 -23.49 0.57 -20.02
CA LEU A 21 -24.26 1.68 -19.42
C LEU A 21 -25.57 1.86 -20.20
N THR A 22 -26.69 1.87 -19.49
CA THR A 22 -28.03 2.12 -20.04
C THR A 22 -28.50 3.52 -19.62
N PRO A 23 -29.57 4.07 -20.23
CA PRO A 23 -30.13 5.34 -19.78
C PRO A 23 -30.59 5.34 -18.31
N SER A 24 -30.95 4.17 -17.78
CA SER A 24 -31.43 3.94 -16.39
C SER A 24 -30.36 3.45 -15.42
N GLY A 25 -29.19 2.99 -15.91
CA GLY A 25 -28.11 2.53 -15.05
C GLY A 25 -27.11 1.60 -15.74
N LEU A 26 -26.96 0.37 -15.25
CA LEU A 26 -25.90 -0.56 -15.65
C LEU A 26 -26.40 -1.99 -15.89
N ARG A 27 -26.16 -2.51 -17.10
CA ARG A 27 -26.47 -3.89 -17.47
C ARG A 27 -25.32 -4.84 -17.16
N LEU A 28 -25.65 -5.97 -16.55
CA LEU A 28 -24.76 -7.07 -16.22
C LEU A 28 -24.80 -8.17 -17.30
N ASP A 29 -23.77 -9.01 -17.35
CA ASP A 29 -23.62 -10.11 -18.32
C ASP A 29 -24.60 -11.27 -18.10
N ASN A 30 -25.16 -11.39 -16.90
CA ASN A 30 -26.27 -12.30 -16.61
C ASN A 30 -27.65 -11.77 -17.04
N GLY A 31 -27.69 -10.59 -17.69
CA GLY A 31 -28.91 -9.97 -18.19
C GLY A 31 -29.64 -9.07 -17.19
N TYR A 32 -29.21 -9.03 -15.93
CA TYR A 32 -29.77 -8.14 -14.91
C TYR A 32 -29.41 -6.68 -15.19
N GLU A 33 -30.32 -5.75 -14.89
CA GLU A 33 -30.10 -4.31 -15.01
C GLU A 33 -30.20 -3.67 -13.63
N LEU A 34 -29.16 -2.92 -13.26
CA LEU A 34 -29.09 -2.15 -12.03
C LEU A 34 -29.52 -0.72 -12.32
N ASP A 35 -30.57 -0.25 -11.67
CA ASP A 35 -30.94 1.16 -11.69
C ASP A 35 -29.88 1.99 -10.94
N ALA A 36 -29.42 3.08 -11.55
CA ALA A 36 -28.40 3.94 -10.97
C ALA A 36 -28.48 5.37 -11.51
N ASP A 37 -28.50 6.35 -10.61
CA ASP A 37 -28.37 7.78 -10.96
C ASP A 37 -26.90 8.18 -11.23
N LEU A 38 -25.95 7.44 -10.65
CA LEU A 38 -24.51 7.66 -10.78
C LEU A 38 -23.76 6.34 -10.89
N VAL A 39 -22.87 6.25 -11.87
CA VAL A 39 -21.93 5.13 -12.01
C VAL A 39 -20.50 5.63 -11.83
N VAL A 40 -19.80 5.09 -10.82
CA VAL A 40 -18.38 5.35 -10.58
C VAL A 40 -17.57 4.16 -11.06
N LEU A 41 -16.69 4.37 -12.06
CA LEU A 41 -15.86 3.31 -12.63
C LEU A 41 -14.53 3.18 -11.89
N THR A 42 -14.38 2.13 -11.11
CA THR A 42 -13.13 1.78 -10.39
C THR A 42 -12.48 0.51 -10.96
N ALA A 43 -12.38 0.43 -12.29
CA ALA A 43 -11.92 -0.76 -13.02
C ALA A 43 -10.40 -0.83 -13.25
N GLY A 44 -9.61 -0.18 -12.39
CA GLY A 44 -8.17 -0.04 -12.53
C GLY A 44 -7.73 1.08 -13.48
N SER A 45 -6.44 1.37 -13.49
CA SER A 45 -5.79 2.37 -14.35
C SER A 45 -4.84 1.70 -15.35
N ARG A 46 -4.46 2.44 -16.39
CA ARG A 46 -3.46 2.00 -17.37
C ARG A 46 -2.35 3.05 -17.51
N PRO A 47 -1.07 2.65 -17.58
CA PRO A 47 0.04 3.53 -17.90
C PRO A 47 -0.20 4.34 -19.18
N ARG A 48 0.09 5.65 -19.14
CA ARG A 48 -0.02 6.54 -20.31
C ARG A 48 1.28 6.53 -21.12
N ILE A 49 1.42 5.56 -22.01
CA ILE A 49 2.67 5.31 -22.76
C ILE A 49 2.73 5.92 -24.17
N ARG A 50 1.65 6.61 -24.61
CA ARG A 50 1.51 7.06 -26.01
C ARG A 50 2.65 7.95 -26.50
N LEU A 51 3.13 8.87 -25.66
CA LEU A 51 4.22 9.77 -26.01
C LEU A 51 5.53 9.00 -26.22
N ALA A 52 5.88 8.12 -25.29
CA ALA A 52 7.10 7.31 -25.35
C ALA A 52 7.11 6.38 -26.57
N SER A 53 5.99 5.70 -26.81
CA SER A 53 5.84 4.82 -27.98
C SER A 53 5.96 5.60 -29.29
N ALA A 54 5.32 6.77 -29.41
CA ALA A 54 5.44 7.62 -30.59
C ALA A 54 6.86 8.17 -30.80
N ALA A 55 7.64 8.33 -29.72
CA ALA A 55 9.05 8.72 -29.76
C ALA A 55 10.01 7.56 -30.05
N GLY A 56 9.51 6.33 -30.25
CA GLY A 56 10.35 5.16 -30.52
C GLY A 56 11.02 4.56 -29.28
N LEU A 57 10.60 4.94 -28.07
CA LEU A 57 11.09 4.35 -26.83
C LEU A 57 10.49 2.96 -26.62
N VAL A 58 11.23 2.09 -25.93
CA VAL A 58 10.75 0.74 -25.59
C VAL A 58 9.60 0.86 -24.58
N THR A 59 8.44 0.29 -24.94
CA THR A 59 7.24 0.25 -24.10
C THR A 59 6.63 -1.15 -24.09
N ALA A 60 6.06 -1.57 -22.97
CA ALA A 60 5.27 -2.79 -22.84
C ALA A 60 3.94 -2.51 -22.11
N ARG A 61 3.80 -2.92 -20.84
CA ARG A 61 2.69 -2.48 -19.99
C ARG A 61 2.83 -1.00 -19.63
N GLY A 62 4.06 -0.55 -19.38
CA GLY A 62 4.48 0.84 -19.15
C GLY A 62 5.65 1.25 -20.06
N ILE A 63 6.26 2.38 -19.76
CA ILE A 63 7.51 2.84 -20.37
C ILE A 63 8.64 2.04 -19.71
N VAL A 64 9.35 1.22 -20.47
CA VAL A 64 10.37 0.33 -19.92
C VAL A 64 11.56 1.15 -19.45
N VAL A 65 11.96 0.96 -18.20
CA VAL A 65 13.13 1.60 -17.59
C VAL A 65 14.07 0.58 -16.97
N ASP A 66 15.36 0.91 -16.97
CA ASP A 66 16.39 0.17 -16.25
C ASP A 66 16.44 0.52 -14.76
N ASP A 67 17.39 -0.09 -14.03
CA ASP A 67 17.58 0.18 -12.60
C ASP A 67 18.03 1.62 -12.31
N THR A 68 18.29 2.42 -13.33
CA THR A 68 18.62 3.83 -13.19
C THR A 68 17.49 4.76 -13.61
N LEU A 69 16.31 4.19 -13.87
CA LEU A 69 15.10 4.86 -14.34
C LEU A 69 15.23 5.46 -15.76
N ALA A 70 16.32 5.13 -16.46
CA ALA A 70 16.52 5.52 -17.84
C ALA A 70 15.70 4.63 -18.76
N THR A 71 15.13 5.23 -19.81
CA THR A 71 14.44 4.48 -20.87
C THR A 71 15.47 3.89 -21.86
N SER A 72 15.00 3.37 -22.99
CA SER A 72 15.90 2.97 -24.08
C SER A 72 16.73 4.12 -24.68
N ASP A 73 16.34 5.37 -24.43
CA ASP A 73 17.18 6.54 -24.67
C ASP A 73 17.82 6.98 -23.33
N PRO A 74 19.16 7.05 -23.21
CA PRO A 74 19.85 7.38 -21.97
C PRO A 74 19.61 8.81 -21.48
N HIS A 75 19.04 9.70 -22.32
CA HIS A 75 18.69 11.07 -21.97
C HIS A 75 17.21 11.24 -21.59
N VAL A 76 16.40 10.17 -21.69
CA VAL A 76 14.97 10.19 -21.34
C VAL A 76 14.71 9.22 -20.20
N PHE A 77 13.96 9.69 -19.20
CA PHE A 77 13.65 8.96 -17.97
C PHE A 77 12.14 8.85 -17.78
N ALA A 78 11.68 7.80 -17.09
CA ALA A 78 10.29 7.65 -16.68
C ALA A 78 10.18 7.23 -15.22
N ILE A 79 9.23 7.84 -14.50
CA ILE A 79 8.93 7.57 -13.09
C ILE A 79 7.42 7.57 -12.86
N GLY A 80 7.00 7.05 -11.71
CA GLY A 80 5.62 6.93 -11.30
C GLY A 80 4.88 5.82 -12.04
N ASP A 81 3.55 5.96 -12.10
CA ASP A 81 2.63 4.94 -12.62
C ASP A 81 2.86 4.56 -14.09
N CYS A 82 3.53 5.42 -14.87
CA CYS A 82 3.84 5.11 -16.26
C CYS A 82 5.11 4.28 -16.44
N ALA A 83 5.99 4.20 -15.44
CA ALA A 83 7.24 3.48 -15.51
C ALA A 83 7.03 1.98 -15.29
N GLU A 84 7.64 1.18 -16.16
CA GLU A 84 7.74 -0.26 -16.03
C GLU A 84 9.19 -0.64 -15.72
N HIS A 85 9.42 -1.13 -14.50
CA HIS A 85 10.72 -1.62 -14.06
C HIS A 85 10.63 -3.13 -13.81
N SER A 86 11.57 -3.89 -14.39
CA SER A 86 11.59 -5.36 -14.28
C SER A 86 10.24 -6.04 -14.60
N GLY A 87 9.52 -5.55 -15.62
CA GLY A 87 8.23 -6.08 -16.05
C GLY A 87 7.03 -5.69 -15.17
N ARG A 88 7.20 -4.77 -14.21
CA ARG A 88 6.16 -4.41 -13.22
C ARG A 88 5.82 -2.93 -13.27
N THR A 89 4.53 -2.63 -13.08
CA THR A 89 3.97 -1.27 -12.92
C THR A 89 3.21 -1.24 -11.60
N LEU A 90 3.54 -0.32 -10.69
CA LEU A 90 3.08 -0.40 -9.30
C LEU A 90 1.79 0.39 -9.03
N GLY A 91 1.61 1.58 -9.62
CA GLY A 91 0.39 2.37 -9.44
C GLY A 91 0.18 2.89 -8.01
N LEU A 92 1.26 3.15 -7.28
CA LEU A 92 1.22 3.53 -5.86
C LEU A 92 2.11 4.75 -5.61
N VAL A 93 1.72 5.54 -4.62
CA VAL A 93 2.39 6.79 -4.24
C VAL A 93 3.81 6.56 -3.70
N PRO A 94 4.08 5.62 -2.75
CA PRO A 94 5.43 5.44 -2.23
C PRO A 94 6.48 5.06 -3.28
N PRO A 95 6.24 4.11 -4.21
CA PRO A 95 7.17 3.86 -5.31
C PRO A 95 7.44 5.08 -6.19
N ALA A 96 6.41 5.90 -6.47
CA ALA A 96 6.58 7.10 -7.29
C ALA A 96 7.51 8.12 -6.61
N TRP A 97 7.40 8.30 -5.29
CA TRP A 97 8.30 9.16 -4.51
C TRP A 97 9.72 8.61 -4.47
N GLU A 98 9.88 7.30 -4.29
CA GLU A 98 11.20 6.67 -4.30
C GLU A 98 11.89 6.84 -5.65
N GLN A 99 11.17 6.60 -6.75
CA GLN A 99 11.68 6.80 -8.11
C GLN A 99 12.06 8.27 -8.34
N ALA A 100 11.23 9.23 -7.88
CA ALA A 100 11.55 10.65 -7.96
C ALA A 100 12.82 11.01 -7.19
N ARG A 101 12.99 10.47 -5.97
CA ARG A 101 14.19 10.69 -5.13
C ARG A 101 15.43 10.12 -5.81
N ILE A 102 15.38 8.87 -6.27
CA ILE A 102 16.50 8.21 -6.95
C ILE A 102 16.89 8.98 -8.22
N LEU A 103 15.92 9.41 -9.02
CA LEU A 103 16.23 10.20 -10.22
C LEU A 103 16.85 11.56 -9.86
N GLY A 104 16.38 12.20 -8.78
CA GLY A 104 16.98 13.42 -8.24
C GLY A 104 18.43 13.23 -7.79
N ASP A 105 18.69 12.19 -6.99
CA ASP A 105 20.04 11.85 -6.51
C ASP A 105 20.99 11.54 -7.68
N ARG A 106 20.51 10.87 -8.73
CA ARG A 106 21.26 10.62 -9.96
C ARG A 106 21.62 11.91 -10.69
N PHE A 107 20.68 12.84 -10.85
CA PHE A 107 20.97 14.14 -11.47
C PHE A 107 21.94 14.99 -10.63
N ALA A 108 22.01 14.75 -9.32
CA ALA A 108 23.02 15.32 -8.44
C ALA A 108 24.38 14.60 -8.48
N GLY A 109 24.54 13.56 -9.32
CA GLY A 109 25.79 12.81 -9.50
C GLY A 109 25.98 11.62 -8.55
N SER A 110 24.95 11.24 -7.78
CA SER A 110 25.04 10.08 -6.89
C SER A 110 24.84 8.76 -7.65
N PRO A 111 25.62 7.70 -7.37
CA PRO A 111 25.43 6.38 -7.96
C PRO A 111 24.30 5.65 -7.21
N VAL A 112 23.06 5.91 -7.63
CA VAL A 112 21.85 5.28 -7.06
C VAL A 112 21.19 4.32 -8.04
N THR A 113 20.64 3.23 -7.50
CA THR A 113 20.01 2.14 -8.25
C THR A 113 18.63 1.87 -7.66
N TYR A 114 17.61 1.84 -8.51
CA TYR A 114 16.26 1.41 -8.19
C TYR A 114 16.15 -0.11 -8.29
N THR A 115 15.88 -0.75 -7.16
CA THR A 115 15.76 -2.21 -7.06
C THR A 115 14.32 -2.70 -7.05
N GLY A 116 13.36 -1.80 -7.33
CA GLY A 116 11.93 -2.05 -7.24
C GLY A 116 11.38 -1.82 -5.82
N HIS A 117 10.10 -1.46 -5.73
CA HIS A 117 9.45 -1.19 -4.44
C HIS A 117 8.66 -2.41 -3.92
N ARG A 118 8.71 -2.62 -2.61
CA ARG A 118 7.84 -3.58 -1.91
C ARG A 118 6.46 -2.99 -1.75
N THR A 119 5.44 -3.67 -2.27
CA THR A 119 4.07 -3.11 -2.28
C THR A 119 3.42 -3.25 -0.91
N VAL A 120 3.18 -2.13 -0.22
CA VAL A 120 2.27 -2.05 0.92
C VAL A 120 1.08 -1.20 0.50
N ALA A 121 -0.07 -1.83 0.28
CA ALA A 121 -1.32 -1.14 0.01
C ALA A 121 -2.18 -1.16 1.28
N ARG A 122 -2.58 0.02 1.77
CA ARG A 122 -3.52 0.15 2.88
C ARG A 122 -4.75 0.92 2.42
N LEU A 123 -5.92 0.34 2.63
CA LEU A 123 -7.20 0.98 2.41
C LEU A 123 -7.86 1.22 3.77
N ARG A 124 -8.31 2.46 3.98
CA ARG A 124 -9.24 2.83 5.05
C ARG A 124 -10.48 3.43 4.42
N ALA A 125 -11.56 2.66 4.36
CA ALA A 125 -12.84 3.13 3.88
C ALA A 125 -13.91 2.58 4.83
N THR A 126 -14.76 3.47 5.35
CA THR A 126 -16.04 3.12 6.03
C THR A 126 -15.88 1.93 6.98
N ASP A 127 -15.11 2.10 8.06
CA ASP A 127 -14.86 1.09 9.12
C ASP A 127 -14.21 -0.24 8.67
N LEU A 128 -13.79 -0.34 7.42
CA LEU A 128 -13.07 -1.48 6.88
C LEU A 128 -11.60 -1.13 6.67
N ASP A 129 -10.78 -1.64 7.58
CA ASP A 129 -9.34 -1.50 7.56
C ASP A 129 -8.72 -2.69 6.82
N VAL A 130 -8.02 -2.43 5.71
CA VAL A 130 -7.34 -3.46 4.92
C VAL A 130 -5.87 -3.08 4.70
N ALA A 131 -4.98 -4.05 4.87
CA ALA A 131 -3.58 -3.93 4.47
C ALA A 131 -3.15 -5.16 3.66
N VAL A 132 -2.48 -4.93 2.55
CA VAL A 132 -1.91 -5.97 1.67
C VAL A 132 -0.43 -5.68 1.47
N LEU A 133 0.40 -6.68 1.70
CA LEU A 133 1.84 -6.63 1.49
C LEU A 133 2.22 -7.64 0.42
N GLY A 134 3.05 -7.23 -0.54
CA GLY A 134 3.49 -8.10 -1.64
C GLY A 134 2.31 -8.57 -2.51
N GLU A 135 2.41 -9.80 -3.02
CA GLU A 135 1.37 -10.42 -3.86
C GLU A 135 0.87 -11.73 -3.22
N PRO A 136 -0.02 -11.66 -2.21
CA PRO A 136 -0.40 -12.82 -1.38
C PRO A 136 -1.19 -13.92 -2.09
N GLU A 137 -1.69 -13.66 -3.29
CA GLU A 137 -2.40 -14.64 -4.13
C GLU A 137 -1.46 -15.48 -4.99
N THR A 138 -0.27 -14.96 -5.33
CA THR A 138 0.71 -15.61 -6.21
C THR A 138 2.00 -16.01 -5.48
N ALA A 139 2.24 -15.43 -4.30
CA ALA A 139 3.39 -15.72 -3.46
C ALA A 139 3.43 -17.21 -3.09
N GLN A 140 4.63 -17.79 -3.20
CA GLN A 140 4.91 -19.16 -2.79
C GLN A 140 5.43 -19.18 -1.34
N GLY A 141 5.12 -20.23 -0.60
CA GLY A 141 5.55 -20.40 0.80
C GLY A 141 4.50 -21.03 1.68
N GLU A 142 4.83 -21.14 2.96
CA GLU A 142 3.94 -21.61 4.02
C GLU A 142 2.92 -20.53 4.39
N VAL A 143 1.65 -20.92 4.52
CA VAL A 143 0.57 -19.99 4.85
C VAL A 143 0.21 -20.11 6.32
N VAL A 144 0.28 -18.98 7.04
CA VAL A 144 -0.21 -18.86 8.42
C VAL A 144 -1.38 -17.89 8.40
N GLN A 145 -2.53 -18.31 8.94
CA GLN A 145 -3.75 -17.51 8.88
C GLN A 145 -4.62 -17.62 10.12
N VAL A 146 -5.26 -16.50 10.47
CA VAL A 146 -6.23 -16.38 11.57
C VAL A 146 -7.43 -15.61 11.05
N SER A 147 -8.62 -16.19 11.17
CA SER A 147 -9.88 -15.55 10.76
C SER A 147 -10.90 -15.62 11.88
N ASN A 148 -11.56 -14.50 12.16
CA ASN A 148 -12.74 -14.46 13.01
C ASN A 148 -13.89 -13.78 12.25
N PRO A 149 -14.78 -14.57 11.62
CA PRO A 149 -15.88 -14.04 10.84
C PRO A 149 -16.96 -13.33 11.68
N VAL A 150 -17.01 -13.55 13.00
CA VAL A 150 -17.94 -12.88 13.92
C VAL A 150 -17.51 -11.43 14.14
N THR A 151 -16.20 -11.22 14.32
CA THR A 151 -15.62 -9.87 14.44
C THR A 151 -15.19 -9.29 13.10
N GLY A 152 -15.44 -9.98 11.99
CA GLY A 152 -15.08 -9.54 10.64
C GLY A 152 -13.58 -9.46 10.35
N THR A 153 -12.73 -10.16 11.11
CA THR A 153 -11.26 -10.09 10.94
C THR A 153 -10.73 -11.27 10.12
N HIS A 154 -9.75 -10.99 9.26
CA HIS A 154 -9.01 -11.99 8.50
C HIS A 154 -7.56 -11.55 8.35
N LYS A 155 -6.63 -12.38 8.78
CA LYS A 155 -5.20 -12.09 8.75
C LYS A 155 -4.47 -13.30 8.19
N LYS A 156 -3.63 -13.09 7.18
CA LYS A 156 -2.88 -14.11 6.43
C LYS A 156 -1.45 -13.62 6.22
N LEU A 157 -0.48 -14.46 6.50
CA LEU A 157 0.92 -14.31 6.12
C LEU A 157 1.30 -15.45 5.16
N VAL A 158 2.13 -15.14 4.18
CA VAL A 158 2.87 -16.14 3.38
C VAL A 158 4.33 -16.01 3.77
N VAL A 159 4.92 -17.11 4.23
CA VAL A 159 6.29 -17.18 4.76
C VAL A 159 7.12 -18.14 3.93
N ASP A 160 8.27 -17.69 3.45
CA ASP A 160 9.22 -18.52 2.70
C ASP A 160 10.61 -18.41 3.32
N GLY A 161 11.22 -19.55 3.66
CA GLY A 161 12.50 -19.59 4.36
C GLY A 161 12.53 -18.81 5.68
N GLY A 162 11.39 -18.73 6.39
CA GLY A 162 11.24 -17.95 7.63
C GLY A 162 11.02 -16.44 7.42
N VAL A 163 10.97 -15.95 6.18
CA VAL A 163 10.75 -14.52 5.88
C VAL A 163 9.34 -14.31 5.35
N ILE A 164 8.68 -13.23 5.79
CA ILE A 164 7.38 -12.83 5.23
C ILE A 164 7.59 -12.39 3.78
N VAL A 165 6.89 -13.02 2.84
CA VAL A 165 6.92 -12.68 1.41
C VAL A 165 5.62 -12.04 0.92
N ALA A 166 4.53 -12.21 1.65
CA ALA A 166 3.28 -11.48 1.43
C ALA A 166 2.38 -11.51 2.67
N ALA A 167 1.44 -10.57 2.76
CA ALA A 167 0.44 -10.55 3.82
C ALA A 167 -0.89 -9.95 3.37
N THR A 168 -1.97 -10.36 4.03
CA THR A 168 -3.31 -9.76 3.90
C THR A 168 -3.92 -9.62 5.28
N LEU A 169 -4.30 -8.41 5.66
CA LEU A 169 -4.93 -8.10 6.93
C LEU A 169 -6.23 -7.34 6.66
N VAL A 170 -7.32 -7.78 7.27
CA VAL A 170 -8.67 -7.21 7.15
C VAL A 170 -9.27 -7.09 8.54
N GLY A 171 -9.83 -5.92 8.84
CA GLY A 171 -10.50 -5.58 10.10
C GLY A 171 -9.52 -5.27 11.23
N ASP A 172 -8.58 -6.15 11.54
CA ASP A 172 -7.57 -5.95 12.59
C ASP A 172 -6.19 -5.65 11.98
N LEU A 173 -5.79 -4.38 12.07
CA LEU A 173 -4.47 -3.88 11.66
C LEU A 173 -3.55 -3.57 12.84
N SER A 174 -3.83 -4.06 14.05
CA SER A 174 -3.07 -3.67 15.25
C SER A 174 -1.57 -3.97 15.17
N ARG A 175 -1.20 -5.01 14.42
CA ARG A 175 0.20 -5.44 14.23
C ARG A 175 0.74 -5.14 12.82
N VAL A 176 0.03 -4.36 12.00
CA VAL A 176 0.45 -4.10 10.62
C VAL A 176 1.85 -3.47 10.56
N GLY A 177 2.20 -2.59 11.50
CA GLY A 177 3.53 -1.96 11.53
C GLY A 177 4.67 -2.97 11.71
N LEU A 178 4.52 -3.91 12.66
CA LEU A 178 5.51 -4.97 12.89
C LEU A 178 5.61 -5.92 11.69
N ILE A 179 4.47 -6.26 11.09
CA ILE A 179 4.43 -7.12 9.90
C ILE A 179 5.11 -6.43 8.72
N THR A 180 4.82 -5.14 8.48
CA THR A 180 5.49 -4.33 7.45
C THR A 180 6.98 -4.24 7.70
N GLN A 181 7.41 -3.96 8.93
CA GLN A 181 8.82 -3.89 9.26
C GLN A 181 9.54 -5.22 9.00
N ALA A 182 8.99 -6.34 9.45
CA ALA A 182 9.58 -7.67 9.22
C ALA A 182 9.64 -8.02 7.72
N PHE A 183 8.60 -7.63 6.96
CA PHE A 183 8.55 -7.80 5.51
C PHE A 183 9.59 -6.97 4.76
N ASP A 184 9.77 -5.70 5.17
CA ASP A 184 10.72 -4.78 4.53
C ASP A 184 12.16 -5.16 4.85
N GLN A 185 12.44 -5.51 6.11
CA GLN A 185 13.77 -5.90 6.59
C GLN A 185 14.14 -7.35 6.27
N ARG A 186 13.22 -8.14 5.69
CA ARG A 186 13.39 -9.57 5.45
C ARG A 186 13.81 -10.33 6.72
N THR A 187 13.21 -9.98 7.85
CA THR A 187 13.52 -10.60 9.14
C THR A 187 13.22 -12.10 9.07
N VAL A 188 14.19 -12.92 9.50
CA VAL A 188 14.02 -14.37 9.63
C VAL A 188 13.28 -14.63 10.95
N LEU A 189 12.06 -15.12 10.85
CA LEU A 189 11.18 -15.41 11.96
C LEU A 189 11.43 -16.82 12.51
N ALA A 190 11.38 -16.96 13.83
CA ALA A 190 11.30 -18.25 14.50
C ALA A 190 9.93 -18.91 14.24
N ALA A 191 9.86 -20.23 14.38
CA ALA A 191 8.71 -21.04 13.96
C ALA A 191 7.34 -20.59 14.54
N GLY A 192 7.31 -20.02 15.75
CA GLY A 192 6.07 -19.53 16.38
C GLY A 192 5.70 -18.08 16.06
N GLU A 193 6.66 -17.26 15.65
CA GLU A 193 6.48 -15.81 15.49
C GLU A 193 5.44 -15.42 14.43
N PRO A 194 5.32 -16.09 13.27
CA PRO A 194 4.26 -15.78 12.30
C PRO A 194 2.86 -15.88 12.91
N GLY A 195 2.61 -16.90 13.74
CA GLY A 195 1.35 -17.08 14.43
C GLY A 195 1.10 -15.97 15.45
N GLU A 196 2.10 -15.63 16.23
CA GLU A 196 2.03 -14.54 17.22
C GLU A 196 1.75 -13.19 16.55
N LEU A 197 2.41 -12.88 15.44
CA LEU A 197 2.18 -11.66 14.64
C LEU A 197 0.73 -11.53 14.16
N LEU A 198 -0.01 -12.64 14.06
CA LEU A 198 -1.43 -12.62 13.71
C LEU A 198 -2.38 -12.56 14.92
N MET A 199 -1.89 -12.71 16.14
CA MET A 199 -2.73 -12.61 17.33
C MET A 199 -3.00 -11.15 17.71
N THR A 200 -4.22 -10.85 18.15
CA THR A 200 -4.50 -9.53 18.71
C THR A 200 -3.66 -9.36 19.98
N PRO A 201 -2.89 -8.26 20.15
CA PRO A 201 -2.08 -8.04 21.34
C PRO A 201 -2.96 -8.10 22.59
N ARG A 202 -2.46 -8.75 23.65
CA ARG A 202 -2.98 -8.44 24.98
C ARG A 202 -2.61 -7.00 25.29
N PRO A 203 -3.49 -6.19 25.91
CA PRO A 203 -3.13 -4.84 26.29
C PRO A 203 -1.89 -4.86 27.19
N SER A 204 -0.78 -4.37 26.65
CA SER A 204 0.47 -4.09 27.35
C SER A 204 0.87 -2.64 27.03
N ALA A 205 1.70 -2.04 27.88
CA ALA A 205 2.23 -0.70 27.61
C ALA A 205 2.90 -0.68 26.21
N PRO A 206 2.62 0.33 25.36
CA PRO A 206 3.23 0.40 24.04
C PRO A 206 4.75 0.53 24.18
N PRO A 207 5.55 -0.20 23.38
CA PRO A 207 7.00 -0.06 23.39
C PRO A 207 7.42 1.36 22.97
N GLU A 208 8.50 1.88 23.56
CA GLU A 208 9.10 3.14 23.12
C GLU A 208 9.71 2.96 21.72
N LEU A 209 9.30 3.82 20.78
CA LEU A 209 9.86 3.84 19.44
C LEU A 209 11.09 4.77 19.40
N PRO A 210 12.20 4.35 18.75
CA PRO A 210 13.38 5.18 18.56
C PRO A 210 13.10 6.28 17.54
N ASP A 211 13.82 7.40 17.61
CA ASP A 211 13.55 8.61 16.82
C ASP A 211 13.76 8.45 15.31
N ASP A 212 14.57 7.47 14.90
CA ASP A 212 14.85 7.15 13.50
C ASP A 212 13.81 6.23 12.86
N ALA A 213 12.96 5.56 13.66
CA ALA A 213 11.94 4.66 13.14
C ALA A 213 10.93 5.39 12.26
N GLU A 214 10.59 4.83 11.09
CA GLU A 214 9.62 5.42 10.18
C GLU A 214 8.18 5.22 10.67
N VAL A 215 7.44 6.32 10.79
CA VAL A 215 6.03 6.35 11.21
C VAL A 215 5.09 6.52 10.01
N CYS A 216 5.51 7.25 8.97
CA CYS A 216 4.72 7.49 7.78
C CYS A 216 5.49 7.17 6.49
N ALA A 217 5.32 5.97 5.95
CA ALA A 217 5.90 5.57 4.67
C ALA A 217 5.42 6.41 3.48
N CYS A 218 4.17 6.91 3.53
CA CYS A 218 3.60 7.75 2.47
C CYS A 218 4.32 9.11 2.33
N ALA A 219 5.00 9.59 3.37
CA ALA A 219 5.70 10.88 3.39
C ALA A 219 7.15 10.80 3.92
N GLY A 220 7.68 9.60 4.18
CA GLY A 220 9.02 9.37 4.72
C GLY A 220 9.27 10.07 6.07
N VAL A 221 8.34 9.95 7.03
CA VAL A 221 8.40 10.69 8.31
C VAL A 221 8.75 9.76 9.45
N SER A 222 9.84 10.06 10.17
CA SER A 222 10.29 9.32 11.34
C SER A 222 9.61 9.76 12.65
N VAL A 223 9.75 8.96 13.71
CA VAL A 223 9.27 9.27 15.07
C VAL A 223 9.81 10.61 15.56
N GLY A 224 11.10 10.87 15.38
CA GLY A 224 11.74 12.11 15.82
C GLY A 224 11.15 13.34 15.13
N ARG A 225 10.83 13.24 13.83
CA ARG A 225 10.15 14.32 13.10
C ARG A 225 8.71 14.55 13.59
N VAL A 226 8.01 13.48 13.99
CA VAL A 226 6.69 13.62 14.61
C VAL A 226 6.80 14.29 15.98
N ARG A 227 7.78 13.88 16.79
CA ARG A 227 8.00 14.43 18.13
C ARG A 227 8.45 15.90 18.12
N ALA A 228 9.05 16.36 17.03
CA ALA A 228 9.42 17.76 16.86
C ALA A 228 8.22 18.69 16.61
N CYS A 229 7.01 18.15 16.39
CA CYS A 229 5.79 18.93 16.17
C CYS A 229 4.97 19.05 17.47
N SER A 230 4.30 20.17 17.67
CA SER A 230 3.44 20.44 18.83
C SER A 230 1.96 20.09 18.61
N SER A 231 1.55 19.92 17.35
CA SER A 231 0.17 19.62 16.99
C SER A 231 0.06 18.78 15.72
N LEU A 232 -1.13 18.19 15.53
CA LEU A 232 -1.48 17.44 14.32
C LEU A 232 -1.54 18.34 13.07
N GLU A 233 -1.88 19.61 13.25
CA GLU A 233 -1.91 20.62 12.19
C GLU A 233 -0.49 20.94 11.70
N GLU A 234 0.41 21.31 12.63
CA GLU A 234 1.82 21.58 12.34
C GLU A 234 2.51 20.37 11.69
N LEU A 235 2.21 19.15 12.17
CA LEU A 235 2.73 17.93 11.59
C LEU A 235 2.34 17.76 10.12
N ARG A 236 1.07 18.05 9.78
CA ARG A 236 0.56 17.95 8.41
C ARG A 236 1.20 18.97 7.49
N GLU A 237 1.39 20.20 7.96
CA GLU A 237 2.01 21.28 7.19
C GLU A 237 3.49 21.02 6.91
N THR A 238 4.24 20.62 7.93
CA THR A 238 5.71 20.52 7.86
C THR A 238 6.22 19.19 7.30
N THR A 239 5.47 18.11 7.51
CA THR A 239 5.93 16.75 7.15
C THR A 239 5.04 16.05 6.14
N ARG A 240 3.81 16.56 5.91
CA ARG A 240 2.75 15.89 5.16
C ARG A 240 2.30 14.53 5.71
N ALA A 241 2.77 14.10 6.87
CA ALA A 241 2.26 12.90 7.52
C ALA A 241 0.73 13.00 7.70
N THR A 242 0.04 11.87 7.62
CA THR A 242 -1.43 11.73 7.72
C THR A 242 -2.25 12.28 6.54
N THR A 243 -1.64 13.01 5.59
CA THR A 243 -2.36 13.63 4.44
C THR A 243 -2.53 12.71 3.23
N GLY A 244 -1.77 11.61 3.15
CA GLY A 244 -1.84 10.63 2.06
C GLY A 244 -2.77 9.47 2.40
N CYS A 245 -2.20 8.29 2.63
CA CYS A 245 -2.92 7.07 2.97
C CYS A 245 -3.59 7.06 4.36
N GLY A 246 -3.31 8.05 5.20
CA GLY A 246 -3.83 8.17 6.57
C GLY A 246 -3.34 7.10 7.57
N GLY A 247 -2.57 6.08 7.16
CA GLY A 247 -2.24 4.92 7.98
C GLY A 247 -1.44 5.22 9.27
N CYS A 248 -0.70 6.32 9.30
CA CYS A 248 0.10 6.74 10.45
C CYS A 248 -0.67 7.56 11.50
N LEU A 249 -1.93 7.96 11.24
CA LEU A 249 -2.67 8.94 12.05
C LEU A 249 -2.75 8.56 13.54
N SER A 250 -3.08 7.32 13.87
CA SER A 250 -3.18 6.87 15.26
C SER A 250 -1.83 6.92 15.97
N THR A 251 -0.76 6.47 15.31
CA THR A 251 0.60 6.50 15.85
C THR A 251 1.08 7.93 16.05
N CYS A 252 0.88 8.81 15.07
CA CYS A 252 1.20 10.23 15.18
C CYS A 252 0.43 10.91 16.32
N THR A 253 -0.87 10.64 16.46
CA THR A 253 -1.70 11.21 17.54
C THR A 253 -1.21 10.74 18.91
N ASN A 254 -0.89 9.45 19.04
CA ASN A 254 -0.37 8.90 20.29
C ASN A 254 0.99 9.52 20.65
N LEU A 255 1.92 9.62 19.70
CA LEU A 255 3.24 10.22 19.94
C LEU A 255 3.15 11.69 20.34
N LEU A 256 2.29 12.48 19.69
CA LEU A 256 2.04 13.87 20.06
C LEU A 256 1.41 13.98 21.46
N SER A 257 0.49 13.08 21.80
CA SER A 257 -0.16 13.09 23.13
C SER A 257 0.77 12.71 24.29
N GLN A 258 1.83 11.95 24.02
CA GLN A 258 2.85 11.58 25.01
C GLN A 258 3.73 12.78 25.39
N LEU A 259 3.97 13.71 24.46
CA LEU A 259 4.75 14.93 24.71
C LEU A 259 4.01 15.95 25.56
N VAL A 260 2.67 15.93 25.56
CA VAL A 260 1.84 16.82 26.39
C VAL A 260 1.78 16.35 27.86
N LYS A 261 2.20 15.10 28.13
CA LYS A 261 2.16 14.49 29.48
C LYS A 261 3.52 14.42 30.17
N GLY A 262 4.60 14.87 29.52
CA GLY A 262 5.94 15.02 30.11
C GLY A 262 6.23 16.47 30.45
#